data_AF-A0A3N0YMY4-F1
#
_entry.id   AF-A0A3N0YMY4-F1
#
_cell.length_a   1.000
_cell.length_b   1.000
_cell.length_c   1.000
_cell.angle_alpha   90.00
_cell.angle_beta   90.00
_cell.angle_gamma   90.00
#
_symmetry.space_group_name_H-M   'P 1'
#
loop_
_entity.id
_entity.type
_entity.pdbx_description
1 polymer ?
#
loop_
_entity_poly.entity_id
_entity_poly.type
_entity_poly.pdbx_seq_one_letter_code
_entity_poly.pdbx_strand_id
1 'polypeptide(L)'
;MSKAEWDKKIFDKAIGYSFAIVGINITDLAYSLLVSGALKTHLYNVAPEMPSLVHFQQTFYPCDIMEFNRVRTKFYKRVLKQLKKPDMALCPHFTASDLHLVNL
;
A
#
# COMPACT_ATOMS: atom_id res chain seq x y z
N MET A 1 16.71 -24.39 -24.12
CA MET A 1 16.62 -23.20 -23.25
C MET A 1 18.02 -22.67 -23.04
N SER A 2 18.27 -21.42 -23.41
CA SER A 2 19.59 -20.80 -23.34
C SER A 2 19.95 -20.37 -21.93
N LYS A 3 21.25 -20.16 -21.67
CA LYS A 3 21.76 -19.60 -20.39
C LYS A 3 21.05 -18.28 -20.04
N ALA A 4 20.87 -17.40 -21.03
CA ALA A 4 20.20 -16.12 -20.85
C ALA A 4 18.71 -16.25 -20.47
N GLU A 5 17.99 -17.21 -21.04
CA GLU A 5 16.60 -17.49 -20.68
C GLU A 5 16.46 -18.03 -19.25
N TRP A 6 17.42 -18.85 -18.81
CA TRP A 6 17.46 -19.36 -17.43
C TRP A 6 17.74 -18.25 -16.42
N ASP A 7 18.72 -17.40 -16.69
CA ASP A 7 19.09 -16.29 -15.80
C ASP A 7 17.95 -15.27 -15.70
N LYS A 8 17.26 -14.97 -16.81
CA LYS A 8 16.04 -14.14 -16.81
C LYS A 8 14.94 -14.76 -15.93
N LYS A 9 14.68 -16.07 -16.07
CA LYS A 9 13.65 -16.76 -15.29
C LYS A 9 13.94 -16.74 -13.78
N ILE A 10 15.21 -16.85 -13.38
CA ILE A 10 15.62 -16.73 -11.98
C ILE A 10 15.37 -15.31 -11.48
N PHE A 11 15.75 -14.30 -12.27
CA PHE A 11 15.56 -12.90 -11.92
C PHE A 11 14.06 -12.54 -11.75
N ASP A 12 13.22 -12.92 -12.72
CA ASP A 12 11.77 -12.71 -12.66
C ASP A 12 11.15 -13.37 -11.42
N LYS A 13 11.63 -14.57 -11.07
CA LYS A 13 11.20 -15.29 -9.87
C LYS A 13 11.63 -14.59 -8.57
N ALA A 14 12.85 -14.07 -8.53
CA ALA A 14 13.36 -13.29 -7.39
C ALA A 14 12.56 -11.99 -7.18
N ILE A 15 12.19 -11.32 -8.28
CA ILE A 15 11.26 -10.18 -8.24
C ILE A 15 9.92 -10.60 -7.63
N GLY A 16 9.32 -11.68 -8.13
CA GLY A 16 8.04 -12.19 -7.61
C GLY A 16 8.06 -12.49 -6.11
N TYR A 17 9.13 -13.11 -5.62
CA TYR A 17 9.31 -13.36 -4.19
C TYR A 17 9.42 -12.08 -3.37
N SER A 18 10.12 -11.08 -3.89
CA SER A 18 10.28 -9.79 -3.23
C SER A 18 8.94 -9.08 -3.09
N PHE A 19 8.13 -9.06 -4.15
CA PHE A 19 6.76 -8.53 -4.12
C PHE A 19 5.88 -9.27 -3.10
N ALA A 20 5.95 -10.61 -3.04
CA ALA A 20 5.18 -11.39 -2.08
C ALA A 20 5.56 -11.05 -0.62
N ILE A 21 6.85 -10.95 -0.32
CA ILE A 21 7.36 -10.60 1.02
C ILE A 21 6.90 -9.20 1.41
N VAL A 22 7.03 -8.23 0.51
CA VAL A 22 6.59 -6.85 0.76
C VAL A 22 5.08 -6.79 0.96
N GLY A 23 4.30 -7.49 0.14
CA GLY A 23 2.85 -7.57 0.27
C GLY A 23 2.42 -8.04 1.65
N ILE A 24 3.01 -9.14 2.14
CA ILE A 24 2.76 -9.66 3.50
C ILE A 24 3.05 -8.60 4.56
N ASN A 25 4.20 -7.92 4.46
CA ASN A 25 4.60 -6.92 5.45
C ASN A 25 3.71 -5.67 5.43
N ILE A 26 3.22 -5.27 4.27
CA ILE A 26 2.25 -4.16 4.14
C ILE A 26 0.90 -4.57 4.76
N THR A 27 0.42 -5.76 4.44
CA THR A 27 -0.85 -6.27 4.96
C THR A 27 -0.81 -6.41 6.48
N ASP A 28 0.27 -6.95 7.04
CA ASP A 28 0.47 -7.08 8.48
C ASP A 28 0.47 -5.72 9.20
N LEU A 29 1.15 -4.72 8.61
CA LEU A 29 1.19 -3.37 9.14
C LEU A 29 -0.19 -2.73 9.22
N ALA A 30 -0.93 -2.81 8.12
CA ALA A 30 -2.25 -2.19 8.03
C ALA A 30 -3.27 -2.93 8.90
N TYR A 31 -3.20 -4.26 8.99
CA TYR A 31 -3.99 -5.04 9.94
C TYR A 31 -3.70 -4.64 11.39
N SER A 32 -2.42 -4.50 11.75
CA SER A 32 -2.01 -4.04 13.09
C SER A 32 -2.55 -2.65 13.43
N LEU A 33 -2.52 -1.72 12.46
CA LEU A 33 -3.11 -0.38 12.60
C LEU A 33 -4.64 -0.40 12.71
N LEU A 34 -5.30 -1.35 12.04
CA LEU A 34 -6.75 -1.54 12.15
C LEU A 34 -7.14 -2.11 13.51
N VAL A 35 -6.47 -3.17 13.99
CA VAL A 35 -6.75 -3.80 15.28
C VAL A 35 -6.49 -2.86 16.44
N SER A 36 -5.39 -2.09 16.39
CA SER A 36 -5.07 -1.06 17.41
C SER A 36 -6.03 0.13 17.41
N GLY A 37 -6.95 0.22 16.44
CA GLY A 37 -7.94 1.30 16.34
C GLY A 37 -7.44 2.56 15.66
N ALA A 38 -6.12 2.73 15.47
CA ALA A 38 -5.54 3.90 14.83
C ALA A 38 -6.06 4.14 13.41
N LEU A 39 -6.30 3.06 12.64
CA LEU A 39 -6.80 3.14 11.27
C LEU A 39 -8.34 3.16 11.19
N LYS A 40 -9.06 2.68 12.22
CA LYS A 40 -10.53 2.55 12.18
C LYS A 40 -11.21 3.90 11.92
N THR A 41 -10.80 4.93 12.67
CA THR A 41 -11.36 6.28 12.57
C THR A 41 -11.22 6.87 11.17
N HIS A 42 -10.22 6.44 10.39
CA HIS A 42 -9.96 6.95 9.05
C HIS A 42 -10.59 6.09 7.97
N LEU A 43 -10.57 4.77 8.14
CA LEU A 43 -11.18 3.85 7.17
C LEU A 43 -12.72 3.92 7.20
N TYR A 44 -13.32 4.16 8.36
CA TYR A 44 -14.77 4.13 8.54
C TYR A 44 -15.45 5.52 8.59
N ASN A 45 -14.70 6.62 8.82
CA ASN A 45 -15.30 7.97 8.86
C ASN A 45 -15.01 8.84 7.63
N VAL A 46 -14.07 8.45 6.74
CA VAL A 46 -13.67 9.28 5.58
C VAL A 46 -14.52 9.00 4.34
N ALA A 47 -15.11 7.81 4.21
CA ALA A 47 -15.96 7.47 3.08
C ALA A 47 -17.44 7.46 3.53
N PRO A 48 -18.34 8.20 2.86
CA PRO A 48 -19.78 7.98 2.99
C PRO A 48 -20.22 6.60 2.49
N GLU A 49 -19.31 5.85 1.86
CA GLU A 49 -19.53 4.55 1.26
C GLU A 49 -18.69 3.45 1.94
N MET A 50 -19.11 2.18 1.75
CA MET A 50 -18.49 1.03 2.41
C MET A 50 -16.98 0.95 2.07
N PRO A 51 -16.09 0.84 3.08
CA PRO A 51 -14.65 0.78 2.83
C PRO A 51 -14.30 -0.42 1.96
N SER A 52 -13.62 -0.14 0.86
CA SER A 52 -13.20 -1.13 -0.13
C SER A 52 -11.68 -1.37 -0.12
N LEU A 53 -11.23 -2.46 -0.73
CA LEU A 53 -9.81 -2.81 -0.86
C LEU A 53 -8.98 -1.70 -1.53
N VAL A 54 -9.60 -0.90 -2.39
CA VAL A 54 -8.94 0.22 -3.09
C VAL A 54 -8.48 1.29 -2.10
N HIS A 55 -9.30 1.64 -1.11
CA HIS A 55 -8.95 2.62 -0.06
C HIS A 55 -7.76 2.14 0.79
N PHE A 56 -7.68 0.83 1.02
CA PHE A 56 -6.57 0.20 1.71
C PHE A 56 -5.28 0.27 0.86
N GLN A 57 -5.34 -0.11 -0.41
CA GLN A 57 -4.18 -0.06 -1.29
C GLN A 57 -3.62 1.37 -1.41
N GLN A 58 -4.48 2.37 -1.58
CA GLN A 58 -4.06 3.76 -1.73
C GLN A 58 -3.40 4.34 -0.48
N THR A 59 -3.84 3.92 0.72
CA THR A 59 -3.23 4.35 1.98
C THR A 59 -1.83 3.77 2.17
N PHE A 60 -1.63 2.54 1.71
CA PHE A 60 -0.50 1.71 2.11
C PHE A 60 0.52 1.42 1.00
N TYR A 61 0.26 1.82 -0.25
CA TYR A 61 1.23 1.67 -1.35
C TYR A 61 2.38 2.68 -1.19
N PRO A 62 3.62 2.23 -0.92
CA PRO A 62 4.78 3.10 -0.90
C PRO A 62 5.17 3.53 -2.32
N CYS A 63 5.84 4.68 -2.46
CA CYS A 63 6.39 5.14 -3.74
C CYS A 63 7.45 4.16 -4.32
N ASP A 64 8.12 3.43 -3.43
CA ASP A 64 9.02 2.33 -3.79
C ASP A 64 8.71 1.11 -2.93
N ILE A 65 8.10 0.10 -3.57
CA ILE A 65 7.67 -1.14 -2.93
C ILE A 65 8.85 -2.03 -2.57
N MET A 66 9.92 -2.02 -3.37
CA MET A 66 11.08 -2.88 -3.14
C MET A 66 11.89 -2.40 -1.93
N GLU A 67 11.81 -1.11 -1.61
CA GLU A 67 12.45 -0.52 -0.43
C GLU A 67 11.58 -0.54 0.83
N PHE A 68 10.35 -1.06 0.76
CA PHE A 68 9.38 -0.98 1.86
C PHE A 68 9.95 -1.53 3.17
N ASN A 69 10.67 -2.66 3.13
CA ASN A 69 11.29 -3.23 4.34
C ASN A 69 12.27 -2.28 5.02
N ARG A 70 13.03 -1.50 4.26
CA ARG A 70 14.00 -0.53 4.79
C ARG A 70 13.29 0.68 5.40
N VAL A 71 12.18 1.11 4.80
CA VAL A 71 11.45 2.30 5.24
C VAL A 71 10.27 2.01 6.16
N ARG A 72 9.95 0.73 6.42
CA ARG A 72 8.74 0.27 7.15
C ARG A 72 8.52 1.01 8.45
N THR A 73 9.55 1.15 9.28
CA THR A 73 9.45 1.83 10.58
C THR A 73 9.21 3.33 10.43
N LYS A 74 9.81 3.97 9.41
CA LYS A 74 9.57 5.39 9.11
C LYS A 74 8.16 5.60 8.57
N PHE A 75 7.71 4.70 7.69
CA PHE A 75 6.36 4.68 7.12
C PHE A 75 5.32 4.51 8.23
N TYR A 76 5.48 3.52 9.12
CA TYR A 76 4.63 3.33 10.30
C TYR A 76 4.54 4.59 11.15
N LYS A 77 5.67 5.20 11.51
CA LYS A 77 5.70 6.44 12.31
C LYS A 77 4.99 7.60 11.60
N ARG A 78 5.17 7.72 10.28
CA ARG A 78 4.49 8.75 9.46
C ARG A 78 2.98 8.53 9.45
N VAL A 79 2.54 7.31 9.14
CA VAL A 79 1.12 6.93 9.13
C VAL A 79 0.52 7.15 10.52
N LEU A 80 1.16 6.70 11.59
CA LEU A 80 0.66 6.90 12.95
C LEU A 80 0.58 8.38 13.34
N LYS A 81 1.56 9.21 12.93
CA LYS A 81 1.53 10.67 13.14
C LYS A 81 0.41 11.34 12.35
N GLN A 82 0.12 10.83 11.15
CA GLN A 82 -0.97 11.29 10.30
C GLN A 82 -2.33 10.91 10.92
N LEU A 83 -2.52 9.64 11.28
CA LEU A 83 -3.74 9.11 11.89
C LEU A 83 -4.10 9.76 13.24
N LYS A 84 -3.14 10.33 13.96
CA LYS A 84 -3.38 11.08 15.22
C LYS A 84 -4.16 12.38 15.04
N LYS A 85 -4.25 12.93 13.83
CA LYS A 85 -5.04 14.13 13.56
C LYS A 85 -6.49 13.73 13.25
N PRO A 86 -7.48 14.13 14.06
CA PRO A 86 -8.87 13.72 13.87
C PRO A 86 -9.46 14.18 12.53
N ASP A 87 -8.98 15.31 11.99
CA ASP A 87 -9.48 15.89 10.73
C ASP A 87 -8.70 15.43 9.49
N MET A 88 -7.69 14.57 9.66
CA MET A 88 -6.83 14.17 8.55
C MET A 88 -7.41 12.96 7.83
N ALA A 89 -8.20 13.18 6.79
CA ALA A 89 -8.40 12.13 5.80
C ALA A 89 -7.04 11.76 5.19
N LEU A 90 -6.71 10.47 5.18
CA LEU A 90 -5.64 9.96 4.32
C LEU A 90 -6.15 10.07 2.89
N CYS A 91 -6.07 11.28 2.32
CA CYS A 91 -6.56 11.53 0.97
C CYS A 91 -5.77 10.63 0.01
N PRO A 92 -6.44 9.74 -0.74
CA PRO A 92 -5.80 9.10 -1.87
C PRO A 92 -5.38 10.23 -2.81
N HIS A 93 -4.10 10.25 -3.19
CA HIS A 93 -3.59 11.25 -4.12
C HIS A 93 -4.24 10.99 -5.48
N PHE A 94 -5.37 11.64 -5.74
CA PHE A 94 -6.00 11.64 -7.05
C PHE A 94 -5.15 12.50 -7.97
N THR A 95 -4.57 11.92 -9.01
CA THR A 95 -4.45 12.63 -10.28
C THR A 95 -5.81 12.51 -10.95
N ALA A 96 -6.63 13.55 -10.87
CA ALA A 96 -7.90 13.63 -11.60
C ALA A 96 -7.74 13.53 -13.13
N SER A 97 -6.51 13.35 -13.64
CA SER A 97 -6.18 13.22 -15.05
C SER A 97 -6.38 11.81 -15.62
N ASP A 98 -6.50 10.76 -14.80
CA ASP A 98 -6.60 9.38 -15.32
C ASP A 98 -8.04 8.90 -15.55
N LEU A 99 -9.05 9.74 -15.31
CA LEU A 99 -10.46 9.43 -15.57
C LEU A 99 -10.82 9.37 -17.07
N HIS A 100 -9.88 9.68 -17.97
CA HIS A 100 -10.11 9.64 -19.42
C HIS A 100 -9.79 8.30 -20.09
N LEU A 101 -9.30 7.29 -19.37
CA LEU A 101 -8.98 5.97 -19.96
C LEU A 101 -10.00 4.86 -19.68
N VAL A 102 -11.14 5.18 -19.04
CA VAL A 102 -12.25 4.24 -18.91
C VAL A 102 -13.52 4.89 -19.46
N ASN A 103 -13.53 5.11 -20.78
CA ASN A 103 -14.79 5.11 -21.52
C ASN A 103 -14.97 3.71 -22.13
N LEU A 104 -16.09 3.09 -21.75
CA LEU A 104 -16.70 1.95 -22.44
C LEU A 104 -16.97 2.27 -23.92
#